data_AF-A0A1R1I0N3-F1
#
_entry.id   AF-A0A1R1I0N3-F1
#
_cell.length_a   1.000
_cell.length_b   1.000
_cell.length_c   1.000
_cell.angle_alpha   90.00
_cell.angle_beta   90.00
_cell.angle_gamma   90.00
#
_symmetry.space_group_name_H-M   'P 1'
#
loop_
_entity.id
_entity.type
_entity.pdbx_description
1 polymer ?
#
loop_
_entity_poly.entity_id
_entity_poly.type
_entity_poly.pdbx_seq_one_letter_code
_entity_poly.pdbx_strand_id
1 'polypeptide(L)'
;MATIEPTDPPVADEEVVVDEEFLRSLEDDEEAQKILQLMSEKVCDYCEAPVTWLDPTDLRAVDPQSFDDLVNRYDIDPETILMCWDCPECGNFSLMGDDFEVQWLDATPQCPECDSYQVEVIDPAQVAHLDRARYLEWKKQVGVQALLDGDAVRCHDCGVLSFVPRQDAEGD
;
A
#
# COMPACT_ATOMS: atom_id res chain seq x y z
N MET A 1 24.91 30.20 39.45
CA MET A 1 23.65 30.23 38.71
C MET A 1 23.95 30.82 37.35
N ALA A 2 24.08 29.96 36.34
CA ALA A 2 24.32 30.37 34.97
C ALA A 2 22.98 30.40 34.24
N THR A 3 22.65 31.55 33.68
CA THR A 3 21.47 31.78 32.83
C THR A 3 21.75 31.17 31.46
N ILE A 4 20.87 30.29 31.00
CA ILE A 4 20.87 29.77 29.63
C ILE A 4 19.78 30.53 28.90
N GLU A 5 20.15 31.39 27.95
CA GLU A 5 19.22 31.94 26.98
C GLU A 5 19.31 31.06 25.72
N PRO A 6 18.24 30.39 25.29
CA PRO A 6 18.17 29.83 23.96
C PRO A 6 17.65 30.91 23.01
N THR A 7 18.54 31.44 22.18
CA THR A 7 18.17 32.20 20.97
C THR A 7 18.40 31.32 19.75
N ASP A 8 17.36 30.58 19.37
CA ASP A 8 17.18 30.22 17.96
C ASP A 8 16.32 31.32 17.31
N PRO A 9 16.72 31.86 16.14
CA PRO A 9 15.88 32.80 15.41
C PRO A 9 14.63 32.08 14.90
N PRO A 10 13.46 32.73 14.87
CA PRO A 10 12.29 32.17 14.20
C PRO A 10 12.63 32.00 12.71
N VAL A 11 12.45 30.78 12.20
CA VAL A 11 12.38 30.54 10.76
C VAL A 11 11.26 31.44 10.26
N ALA A 12 11.62 32.41 9.42
CA ALA A 12 10.64 33.31 8.83
C ALA A 12 9.66 32.45 8.01
N ASP A 13 8.38 32.53 8.35
CA ASP A 13 7.30 32.07 7.49
C ASP A 13 7.47 32.78 6.13
N GLU A 14 8.04 32.10 5.13
CA GLU A 14 7.95 32.57 3.75
C GLU A 14 6.47 32.50 3.36
N GLU A 15 5.79 33.64 3.42
CA GLU A 15 4.46 33.79 2.83
C GLU A 15 4.57 33.43 1.34
N VAL A 16 4.07 32.24 0.98
CA VAL A 16 3.86 31.86 -0.42
C VAL A 16 2.82 32.83 -0.97
N VAL A 17 3.27 33.87 -1.67
CA VAL A 17 2.39 34.82 -2.36
C VAL A 17 1.82 34.09 -3.56
N VAL A 18 0.65 33.49 -3.38
CA VAL A 18 -0.12 32.90 -4.49
C VAL A 18 -0.74 34.05 -5.28
N ASP A 19 -0.39 34.17 -6.55
CA ASP A 19 -0.90 35.20 -7.45
C ASP A 19 -2.42 35.05 -7.64
N GLU A 20 -3.19 36.12 -7.36
CA GLU A 20 -4.65 36.14 -7.54
C GLU A 20 -5.05 35.89 -9.01
N GLU A 21 -4.18 36.21 -9.96
CA GLU A 21 -4.38 35.93 -11.38
C GLU A 21 -4.27 34.43 -11.68
N PHE A 22 -3.35 33.72 -11.00
CA PHE A 22 -3.19 32.27 -11.10
C PHE A 22 -4.39 31.52 -10.51
N LEU A 23 -4.89 31.95 -9.34
CA LEU A 23 -6.08 31.35 -8.71
C LEU A 23 -7.32 31.47 -9.61
N ARG A 24 -7.54 32.63 -10.23
CA ARG A 24 -8.63 32.81 -11.19
C ARG A 24 -8.47 31.95 -12.44
N SER A 25 -7.25 31.80 -12.95
CA SER A 25 -7.00 30.95 -14.11
C SER A 25 -7.28 29.46 -13.83
N LEU A 26 -7.08 29.01 -12.58
CA LEU A 26 -7.46 27.66 -12.13
C LEU A 26 -8.97 27.49 -11.92
N GLU A 27 -9.68 28.53 -11.48
CA GLU A 27 -11.14 28.50 -11.31
C GLU A 27 -11.89 28.39 -12.65
N ASP A 28 -11.35 29.01 -13.71
CA ASP A 28 -11.96 29.03 -15.05
C ASP A 28 -11.56 27.83 -15.94
N ASP A 29 -10.61 26.99 -15.49
CA ASP A 29 -10.16 25.80 -16.22
C ASP A 29 -10.90 24.54 -15.70
N GLU A 30 -11.89 24.08 -16.47
CA GLU A 30 -12.70 22.89 -16.14
C GLU A 30 -11.86 21.61 -16.00
N GLU A 31 -10.75 21.48 -16.73
CA GLU A 31 -9.86 20.32 -16.66
C GLU A 31 -9.00 20.40 -15.40
N ALA A 32 -8.46 21.57 -15.07
CA ALA A 32 -7.74 21.81 -13.82
C ALA A 32 -8.65 21.65 -12.59
N GLN A 33 -9.90 22.14 -12.64
CA GLN A 33 -10.88 21.91 -11.57
C GLN A 33 -11.19 20.43 -11.40
N LYS A 34 -11.31 19.67 -12.50
CA LYS A 34 -11.52 18.22 -12.43
C LYS A 34 -10.30 17.47 -11.89
N ILE A 35 -9.09 17.89 -12.25
CA ILE A 35 -7.84 17.33 -11.71
C ILE A 35 -7.71 17.68 -10.22
N LEU A 36 -8.00 18.91 -9.82
CA LEU A 36 -8.05 19.32 -8.42
C LEU A 36 -9.13 18.56 -7.65
N GLN A 37 -10.27 18.29 -8.29
CA GLN A 37 -11.35 17.49 -7.73
C GLN A 37 -10.89 16.04 -7.54
N LEU A 38 -10.27 15.40 -8.54
CA LEU A 38 -9.69 14.05 -8.46
C LEU A 38 -8.56 13.97 -7.41
N MET A 39 -7.69 14.97 -7.33
CA MET A 39 -6.67 15.09 -6.28
C MET A 39 -7.31 15.29 -4.89
N SER A 40 -8.47 15.96 -4.83
CA SER A 40 -9.26 16.13 -3.59
C SER A 40 -10.19 14.96 -3.29
N GLU A 41 -10.38 14.05 -4.24
CA GLU A 41 -11.41 13.00 -4.17
C GLU A 41 -11.04 11.94 -3.15
N LYS A 42 -9.77 11.87 -2.74
CA LYS A 42 -9.31 11.01 -1.64
C LYS A 42 -9.85 9.61 -1.89
N VAL A 43 -9.52 9.03 -3.04
CA VAL A 43 -10.02 7.72 -3.47
C VAL A 43 -8.90 6.70 -3.45
N CYS A 44 -9.28 5.43 -3.24
CA CYS A 44 -8.37 4.31 -3.24
C CYS A 44 -7.93 3.99 -4.66
N ASP A 45 -6.63 3.82 -4.89
CA ASP A 45 -6.07 3.51 -6.21
C ASP A 45 -6.57 2.16 -6.80
N TYR A 46 -7.12 1.28 -5.95
CA TYR A 46 -7.53 -0.07 -6.32
C TYR A 46 -9.01 -0.18 -6.68
N CYS A 47 -9.89 0.42 -5.88
CA CYS A 47 -11.34 0.28 -6.03
C CYS A 47 -12.05 1.60 -6.29
N GLU A 48 -11.32 2.71 -6.39
CA GLU A 48 -11.82 4.07 -6.60
C GLU A 48 -12.81 4.56 -5.51
N ALA A 49 -12.96 3.81 -4.42
CA ALA A 49 -13.82 4.19 -3.31
C ALA A 49 -13.15 5.24 -2.43
N PRO A 50 -13.92 6.10 -1.74
CA PRO A 50 -13.36 7.10 -0.82
C PRO A 50 -12.49 6.47 0.28
N VAL A 51 -11.37 7.12 0.59
CA VAL A 51 -10.44 6.76 1.67
C VAL A 51 -10.67 7.63 2.89
N THR A 52 -10.41 7.06 4.05
CA THR A 52 -10.40 7.76 5.33
C THR A 52 -8.95 8.11 5.67
N TRP A 53 -8.67 9.39 5.90
CA TRP A 53 -7.36 9.83 6.35
C TRP A 53 -7.25 9.63 7.86
N LEU A 54 -6.17 9.01 8.29
CA LEU A 54 -5.93 8.64 9.67
C LEU A 54 -4.52 9.05 10.10
N ASP A 55 -4.38 9.36 11.39
CA ASP A 55 -3.07 9.39 12.01
C ASP A 55 -2.49 7.96 12.05
N PRO A 56 -1.16 7.77 12.01
CA PRO A 56 -0.54 6.44 12.04
C PRO A 56 -0.97 5.58 13.23
N THR A 57 -1.17 6.22 14.39
CA THR A 57 -1.62 5.54 15.61
C THR A 57 -3.05 5.00 15.47
N ASP A 58 -3.91 5.74 14.77
CA ASP A 58 -5.31 5.34 14.54
C ASP A 58 -5.39 4.20 13.52
N LEU A 59 -4.63 4.28 12.43
CA LEU A 59 -4.55 3.18 11.47
C LEU A 59 -4.05 1.90 12.12
N ARG A 60 -2.98 1.97 12.93
CA ARG A 60 -2.45 0.83 13.68
C ARG A 60 -3.48 0.25 14.67
N ALA A 61 -4.40 1.07 15.20
CA ALA A 61 -5.46 0.58 16.07
C ALA A 61 -6.56 -0.18 15.30
N VAL A 62 -6.80 0.18 14.03
CA VAL A 62 -7.77 -0.50 13.15
C VAL A 62 -7.26 -1.88 12.72
N ASP A 63 -6.03 -1.93 12.19
CA ASP A 63 -5.39 -3.17 11.77
C ASP A 63 -3.91 -3.22 12.22
N PRO A 64 -3.66 -3.64 13.48
CA PRO A 64 -2.31 -3.63 14.04
C PRO A 64 -1.37 -4.61 13.34
N GLN A 65 -1.91 -5.73 12.83
CA GLN A 65 -1.08 -6.77 12.23
C GLN A 65 -0.58 -6.33 10.87
N SER A 66 -1.48 -5.92 9.97
CA SER A 66 -1.08 -5.49 8.62
C SER A 66 -0.20 -4.24 8.66
N PHE A 67 -0.47 -3.32 9.59
CA PHE A 67 0.40 -2.16 9.83
C PHE A 67 1.81 -2.57 10.25
N ASP A 68 1.93 -3.40 11.30
CA ASP A 68 3.24 -3.83 11.80
C ASP A 68 3.99 -4.66 10.75
N ASP A 69 3.28 -5.48 9.97
CA ASP A 69 3.87 -6.25 8.86
C ASP A 69 4.45 -5.34 7.77
N LEU A 70 3.74 -4.26 7.41
CA LEU A 70 4.20 -3.32 6.38
C LEU A 70 5.40 -2.49 6.87
N VAL A 71 5.36 -2.02 8.12
CA VAL A 71 6.47 -1.31 8.78
C VAL A 71 7.72 -2.17 8.83
N ASN A 72 7.60 -3.42 9.31
CA ASN A 72 8.74 -4.33 9.41
C ASN A 72 9.28 -4.74 8.04
N ARG A 73 8.41 -4.92 7.04
CA ARG A 73 8.80 -5.33 5.67
C ARG A 73 9.70 -4.31 5.00
N TYR A 74 9.37 -3.02 5.12
CA TYR A 74 10.09 -1.93 4.48
C TYR A 74 11.11 -1.26 5.40
N ASP A 75 11.35 -1.80 6.61
CA ASP A 75 12.25 -1.23 7.63
C ASP A 75 11.93 0.25 7.91
N ILE A 76 10.63 0.56 7.97
CA ILE A 76 10.14 1.92 8.21
C ILE A 76 10.20 2.19 9.71
N ASP A 77 10.75 3.34 10.10
CA ASP A 77 10.60 3.84 11.47
C ASP A 77 9.19 4.42 11.64
N PRO A 78 8.33 3.88 12.54
CA PRO A 78 6.97 4.39 12.73
C PRO A 78 6.90 5.88 13.05
N GLU A 79 7.94 6.47 13.65
CA GLU A 79 7.98 7.91 13.95
C GLU A 79 8.17 8.79 12.72
N THR A 80 8.58 8.21 11.58
CA THR A 80 8.77 8.91 10.29
C THR A 80 7.52 8.90 9.40
N ILE A 81 6.47 8.17 9.80
CA ILE A 81 5.20 8.16 9.07
C ILE A 81 4.45 9.45 9.41
N LEU A 82 4.19 10.26 8.40
CA LEU A 82 3.56 11.58 8.54
C LEU A 82 2.05 11.51 8.45
N MET A 83 1.54 10.65 7.57
CA MET A 83 0.11 10.50 7.33
C MET A 83 -0.21 9.12 6.78
N CYS A 84 -1.44 8.69 7.00
CA CYS A 84 -1.99 7.46 6.47
C CYS A 84 -3.37 7.68 5.88
N TRP A 85 -3.77 6.77 5.00
CA TRP A 85 -5.17 6.61 4.64
C TRP A 85 -5.56 5.14 4.64
N ASP A 86 -6.82 4.83 4.95
CA ASP A 86 -7.43 3.51 4.83
C ASP A 86 -8.58 3.54 3.81
N CYS A 87 -8.76 2.44 3.09
CA CYS A 87 -9.93 2.19 2.27
C CYS A 87 -10.83 1.16 2.95
N PRO A 88 -12.03 1.55 3.43
CA PRO A 88 -12.91 0.65 4.15
C PRO A 88 -13.56 -0.42 3.25
N GLU A 89 -13.56 -0.21 1.93
CA GLU A 89 -14.21 -1.12 0.97
C GLU A 89 -13.33 -2.32 0.60
N CYS A 90 -12.03 -2.10 0.36
CA CYS A 90 -11.11 -3.17 -0.07
C CYS A 90 -10.01 -3.50 0.96
N GLY A 91 -9.97 -2.79 2.09
CA GLY A 91 -8.97 -3.01 3.13
C GLY A 91 -7.55 -2.56 2.75
N ASN A 92 -7.38 -1.82 1.64
CA ASN A 92 -6.10 -1.20 1.34
C ASN A 92 -5.82 -0.04 2.31
N PHE A 93 -4.56 0.24 2.56
CA PHE A 93 -4.13 1.45 3.26
C PHE A 93 -2.74 1.85 2.78
N SER A 94 -2.38 3.11 3.00
CA SER A 94 -1.05 3.65 2.68
C SER A 94 -0.38 4.26 3.90
N LEU A 95 0.93 4.07 3.99
CA LEU A 95 1.83 4.76 4.92
C LEU A 95 2.70 5.72 4.12
N MET A 96 2.63 7.02 4.45
CA MET A 96 3.39 8.06 3.77
C MET A 96 4.34 8.76 4.73
N GLY A 97 5.61 8.87 4.32
CA GLY A 97 6.64 9.69 4.96
C GLY A 97 7.10 10.82 4.03
N ASP A 98 8.22 11.46 4.37
CA ASP A 98 8.80 12.54 3.56
C ASP A 98 9.32 12.07 2.18
N ASP A 99 9.84 10.85 2.11
CA ASP A 99 10.52 10.30 0.93
C ASP A 99 9.98 8.93 0.48
N PHE A 100 8.89 8.45 1.08
CA PHE A 100 8.28 7.18 0.74
C PHE A 100 6.74 7.23 0.79
N GLU A 101 6.15 6.36 -0.01
CA GLU A 101 4.78 5.90 0.13
C GLU A 101 4.77 4.39 -0.09
N VAL A 102 4.13 3.64 0.82
CA VAL A 102 3.93 2.20 0.66
C VAL A 102 2.49 1.84 0.94
N GLN A 103 1.89 1.03 0.06
CA GLN A 103 0.51 0.55 0.23
C GLN A 103 0.48 -0.93 0.62
N TRP A 104 -0.53 -1.30 1.41
CA TRP A 104 -0.72 -2.68 1.86
C TRP A 104 -0.97 -3.64 0.71
N LEU A 105 -1.83 -3.28 -0.26
CA LEU A 105 -2.12 -4.13 -1.41
C LEU A 105 -0.98 -4.18 -2.44
N ASP A 106 -0.08 -3.20 -2.45
CA ASP A 106 1.16 -3.26 -3.24
C ASP A 106 2.18 -4.23 -2.64
N ALA A 107 1.99 -4.60 -1.38
CA ALA A 107 3.02 -5.26 -0.60
C ALA A 107 3.10 -6.75 -1.00
N THR A 108 4.24 -7.14 -1.60
CA THR A 108 4.47 -8.49 -2.11
C THR A 108 4.24 -9.55 -1.01
N PRO A 109 3.62 -10.71 -1.32
CA PRO A 109 3.34 -11.73 -0.32
C PRO A 109 4.61 -12.20 0.41
N GLN A 110 4.47 -12.68 1.64
CA GLN A 110 5.60 -13.31 2.33
C GLN A 110 5.71 -14.78 1.92
N CYS A 111 6.94 -15.30 1.82
CA CYS A 111 7.14 -16.74 1.63
C CYS A 111 6.66 -17.51 2.88
N PRO A 112 5.74 -18.48 2.76
CA PRO A 112 5.17 -19.19 3.90
C PRO A 112 6.13 -20.19 4.57
N GLU A 113 7.31 -20.44 3.99
CA GLU A 113 8.25 -21.46 4.47
C GLU A 113 9.52 -20.87 5.10
N CYS A 114 9.94 -19.69 4.65
CA CYS A 114 11.21 -19.08 5.11
C CYS A 114 11.07 -17.63 5.54
N ASP A 115 9.84 -17.11 5.60
CA ASP A 115 9.51 -15.75 6.01
C ASP A 115 10.17 -14.64 5.17
N SER A 116 10.80 -14.99 4.05
CA SER A 116 11.40 -14.02 3.13
C SER A 116 10.34 -13.23 2.37
N TYR A 117 10.59 -11.92 2.23
CA TYR A 117 9.82 -11.01 1.36
C TYR A 117 10.37 -10.93 -0.06
N GLN A 118 11.49 -11.62 -0.37
CA GLN A 118 12.03 -11.73 -1.73
C GLN A 118 11.21 -12.75 -2.53
N VAL A 119 9.98 -12.36 -2.90
CA VAL A 119 9.08 -13.19 -3.68
C VAL A 119 8.65 -12.52 -4.98
N GLU A 120 8.30 -13.35 -5.96
CA GLU A 120 7.73 -12.96 -7.24
C GLU A 120 6.31 -13.52 -7.32
N VAL A 121 5.33 -12.64 -7.54
CA VAL A 121 3.97 -13.06 -7.91
C VAL A 121 4.00 -13.48 -9.37
N ILE A 122 3.55 -14.70 -9.66
CA ILE A 122 3.50 -15.30 -10.98
C ILE A 122 2.10 -15.83 -11.26
N ASP A 123 1.76 -15.95 -12.54
CA ASP A 123 0.53 -16.62 -12.97
C ASP A 123 0.55 -18.10 -12.53
N PRO A 124 -0.50 -18.62 -11.86
CA PRO A 124 -0.58 -20.01 -11.43
C PRO A 124 -0.33 -21.05 -12.54
N ALA A 125 -0.64 -20.74 -13.79
CA ALA A 125 -0.35 -21.60 -14.94
C ALA A 125 1.16 -21.73 -15.19
N GLN A 126 1.97 -20.72 -14.85
CA GLN A 126 3.43 -20.79 -14.97
C GLN A 126 4.05 -21.80 -13.99
N VAL A 127 3.39 -22.08 -12.85
CA VAL A 127 3.80 -23.13 -11.92
C VAL A 127 3.87 -24.48 -12.62
N ALA A 128 3.00 -24.76 -13.60
CA ALA A 128 3.06 -26.02 -14.35
C ALA A 128 4.37 -26.23 -15.13
N HIS A 129 5.07 -25.13 -15.48
CA HIS A 129 6.37 -25.14 -16.14
C HIS A 129 7.53 -25.19 -15.14
N LEU A 130 7.37 -24.60 -13.96
CA LEU A 130 8.40 -24.54 -12.91
C LEU A 130 8.41 -25.81 -12.04
N ASP A 131 7.24 -26.21 -11.54
CA ASP A 131 7.01 -27.39 -10.71
C ASP A 131 5.64 -28.02 -11.03
N ARG A 132 5.64 -28.90 -12.03
CA ARG A 132 4.44 -29.61 -12.48
C ARG A 132 3.79 -30.45 -11.37
N ALA A 133 4.58 -31.03 -10.47
CA ALA A 133 4.05 -31.90 -9.42
C ALA A 133 3.21 -31.09 -8.44
N ARG A 134 3.75 -29.94 -7.98
CA ARG A 134 3.06 -28.99 -7.12
C ARG A 134 1.80 -28.41 -7.76
N TYR A 135 1.90 -28.00 -9.03
CA TYR A 135 0.73 -27.52 -9.78
C TYR A 135 -0.40 -28.56 -9.82
N LEU A 136 -0.08 -29.82 -10.12
CA LEU A 136 -1.08 -30.89 -10.15
C LEU A 136 -1.63 -31.24 -8.76
N GLU A 137 -0.85 -31.03 -7.70
CA GLU A 137 -1.29 -31.20 -6.32
C GLU A 137 -2.35 -30.15 -5.97
N TRP A 138 -2.07 -28.85 -6.14
CA TRP A 138 -3.07 -27.82 -5.86
C TRP A 138 -4.28 -27.90 -6.79
N LYS A 139 -4.07 -28.19 -8.07
CA LYS A 139 -5.19 -28.42 -9.01
C LYS A 139 -6.16 -29.50 -8.51
N LYS A 140 -5.67 -30.53 -7.79
CA LYS A 140 -6.53 -31.55 -7.19
C LYS A 140 -7.21 -31.07 -5.91
N GLN A 141 -6.57 -30.20 -5.14
CA GLN A 141 -7.08 -29.70 -3.86
C GLN A 141 -8.18 -28.66 -4.06
N VAL A 142 -7.95 -27.66 -4.92
CA VAL A 142 -8.85 -26.51 -5.08
C VAL A 142 -9.62 -26.51 -6.41
N GLY A 143 -9.23 -27.34 -7.36
CA GLY A 143 -9.80 -27.33 -8.72
C GLY A 143 -9.10 -26.32 -9.63
N VAL A 144 -9.31 -26.45 -10.95
CA VAL A 144 -8.59 -25.64 -11.94
C VAL A 144 -9.03 -24.17 -11.96
N GLN A 145 -10.32 -23.91 -11.76
CA GLN A 145 -10.86 -22.56 -11.84
C GLN A 145 -10.34 -21.71 -10.68
N ALA A 146 -10.56 -22.17 -9.44
CA ALA A 146 -10.03 -21.52 -8.25
C ALA A 146 -8.51 -21.34 -8.29
N LEU A 147 -7.77 -22.32 -8.85
CA LEU A 147 -6.32 -22.22 -9.00
C LEU A 147 -5.90 -21.10 -9.97
N LEU A 148 -6.63 -20.91 -11.08
CA LEU A 148 -6.31 -19.90 -12.09
C LEU A 148 -6.84 -18.51 -11.73
N ASP A 149 -7.88 -18.43 -10.90
CA ASP A 149 -8.44 -17.16 -10.43
C ASP A 149 -7.69 -16.58 -9.23
N GLY A 150 -6.79 -17.34 -8.60
CA GLY A 150 -5.88 -16.85 -7.56
C GLY A 150 -4.50 -16.47 -8.11
N ASP A 151 -3.55 -16.30 -7.19
CA ASP A 151 -2.16 -15.96 -7.50
C ASP A 151 -1.22 -17.10 -7.12
N ALA A 152 -0.03 -17.13 -7.70
CA ALA A 152 1.06 -17.99 -7.24
C ALA A 152 2.27 -17.14 -6.88
N VAL A 153 3.00 -17.58 -5.87
CA VAL A 153 4.16 -16.87 -5.34
C VAL A 153 5.36 -17.78 -5.44
N ARG A 154 6.46 -17.25 -5.96
CA ARG A 154 7.76 -17.90 -6.01
C ARG A 154 8.73 -17.17 -5.09
N CYS A 155 9.25 -17.85 -4.08
CA CYS A 155 10.32 -17.30 -3.26
C CYS A 155 11.68 -17.42 -3.96
N HIS A 156 12.45 -16.33 -4.01
CA HIS A 156 13.79 -16.33 -4.57
C HIS A 156 14.84 -16.97 -3.64
N ASP A 157 14.62 -16.96 -2.32
CA ASP A 157 15.57 -17.48 -1.35
C ASP A 157 15.48 -18.99 -1.19
N CYS A 158 14.29 -19.53 -0.93
CA CYS A 158 14.10 -20.97 -0.72
C CYS A 158 13.57 -21.73 -1.95
N GLY A 159 13.20 -21.02 -3.03
CA GLY A 159 12.68 -21.61 -4.26
C GLY A 159 11.29 -22.20 -4.15
N VAL A 160 10.62 -22.05 -3.01
CA VAL A 160 9.26 -22.55 -2.79
C VAL A 160 8.29 -21.81 -3.70
N LEU A 161 7.40 -22.59 -4.29
CA LEU A 161 6.20 -22.10 -4.95
C LEU A 161 5.05 -22.28 -3.96
N SER A 162 4.19 -21.28 -3.82
CA SER A 162 2.93 -21.36 -3.06
C SER A 162 1.77 -20.80 -3.87
N PHE A 163 0.57 -21.33 -3.64
CA PHE A 163 -0.68 -20.77 -4.16
C PHE A 163 -1.29 -19.83 -3.14
N VAL A 164 -1.79 -18.68 -3.59
CA VAL A 164 -2.49 -17.68 -2.79
C VAL A 164 -3.91 -17.53 -3.38
N PRO A 165 -4.95 -18.04 -2.69
CA PRO A 165 -6.32 -17.84 -3.15
C PRO A 165 -6.70 -16.37 -3.09
N ARG A 166 -7.40 -15.88 -4.10
CA ARG A 166 -8.09 -14.57 -4.02
C ARG A 166 -9.24 -14.67 -3.02
N GLN A 167 -9.30 -13.72 -2.08
CA GLN A 167 -10.37 -13.70 -1.06
C GLN A 167 -11.77 -13.44 -1.64
N ASP A 168 -11.85 -12.93 -2.87
CA ASP A 168 -13.11 -12.72 -3.60
C ASP A 168 -13.71 -14.02 -4.18
N ALA A 169 -13.05 -15.17 -3.99
CA ALA A 169 -13.54 -16.47 -4.44
C ALA A 169 -14.59 -17.10 -3.48
N GLU A 170 -15.27 -16.29 -2.66
CA GLU A 170 -16.53 -16.68 -2.03
C GLU A 170 -17.73 -16.21 -2.86
N GLY A 171 -18.22 -17.09 -3.73
CA GLY A 171 -19.64 -17.12 -4.11
C GLY A 171 -19.98 -16.76 -5.55
N ASP A 172 -20.13 -17.81 -6.38
CA ASP A 172 -21.36 -18.01 -7.17
C ASP A 172 -21.66 -19.53 -7.25
#